data_AF-A4EEQ0-F1
#
_entry.id   AF-A4EEQ0-F1
#
_cell.length_a   1.000
_cell.length_b   1.000
_cell.length_c   1.000
_cell.angle_alpha   90.00
_cell.angle_beta   90.00
_cell.angle_gamma   90.00
#
_symmetry.space_group_name_H-M   'P 1'
#
loop_
_entity.id
_entity.type
_entity.pdbx_description
1 polymer ?
#
loop_
_entity_poly.entity_id
_entity_poly.type
_entity_poly.pdbx_seq_one_letter_code
_entity_poly.pdbx_strand_id
1 'polypeptide(L)'
;MKFALTVGLMTMSLAACTAQDISTPPAPALVDEYRPTTRSAQVEELRVAVARYSDFAVARREGWRPFGDDEPLMGTHYYNESAPDYVAGDALDFSRPNNLMYTEIGGQQVLTGVAFVVRIGPGESVPDGFAGSMDRWHVHDFVAAIDAAAEERPILGGIANWWLDQNYRNKGDNRGRLAMVHAWVTLENPDGMFADFNRTLPYRKLDLPERYWQGASIAAARGLNLATDGGCDTQNGTLWIANVTRSQDRAIKQACRIGADEVRSAISEGGKSRINTAGEQAWARFDAVWQQTLTPTQRRRIAAMSEHGGDGHEGMKH
;
A
#
# COMPACT_ATOMS: atom_id res chain seq x y z
N MET A 1 11.77 95.77 -3.25
CA MET A 1 11.02 96.61 -2.28
C MET A 1 9.82 95.81 -1.78
N LYS A 2 9.61 95.85 -0.46
CA LYS A 2 8.64 95.09 0.35
C LYS A 2 7.21 95.13 -0.18
N PHE A 3 6.49 94.00 -0.15
CA PHE A 3 5.04 93.86 0.16
C PHE A 3 4.79 92.34 0.36
N ALA A 4 4.57 91.85 1.57
CA ALA A 4 3.38 91.90 2.42
C ALA A 4 2.68 90.52 2.41
N LEU A 5 2.87 89.82 3.54
CA LEU A 5 2.33 88.52 3.89
C LEU A 5 0.85 88.67 4.26
N THR A 6 -0.04 87.85 3.71
CA THR A 6 -1.42 87.71 4.23
C THR A 6 -1.66 86.24 4.54
N VAL A 7 -1.82 85.96 5.84
CA VAL A 7 -2.11 84.65 6.41
C VAL A 7 -3.62 84.43 6.35
N GLY A 8 -4.07 83.44 5.59
CA GLY A 8 -5.44 82.92 5.63
C GLY A 8 -5.52 81.75 6.59
N LEU A 9 -6.12 81.98 7.76
CA LEU A 9 -6.44 80.96 8.76
C LEU A 9 -7.64 80.14 8.25
N MET A 10 -7.45 78.86 7.93
CA MET A 10 -8.54 77.94 7.57
C MET A 10 -8.79 76.98 8.74
N THR A 11 -9.85 77.25 9.49
CA THR A 11 -10.37 76.40 10.57
C THR A 11 -11.04 75.16 9.97
N MET A 12 -10.42 73.99 10.11
CA MET A 12 -11.07 72.70 9.86
C MET A 12 -11.88 72.29 11.09
N SER A 13 -13.20 72.27 10.96
CA SER A 13 -14.10 71.61 11.91
C SER A 13 -14.02 70.09 11.72
N LEU A 14 -13.50 69.37 12.71
CA LEU A 14 -13.60 67.92 12.81
C LEU A 14 -15.01 67.55 13.26
N ALA A 15 -15.84 67.06 12.33
CA ALA A 15 -17.06 66.33 12.65
C ALA A 15 -16.67 64.90 13.07
N ALA A 16 -16.85 64.58 14.35
CA ALA A 16 -16.70 63.22 14.86
C ALA A 16 -17.91 62.38 14.41
N CYS A 17 -17.71 61.50 13.42
CA CYS A 17 -18.66 60.42 13.14
C CYS A 17 -18.50 59.35 14.21
N THR A 18 -19.51 59.18 15.06
CA THR A 18 -19.65 58.01 15.94
C THR A 18 -19.84 56.77 15.07
N ALA A 19 -18.86 55.88 15.04
CA ALA A 19 -18.98 54.57 14.40
C ALA A 19 -20.03 53.77 15.16
N GLN A 20 -21.15 53.46 14.51
CA GLN A 20 -22.09 52.45 14.97
C GLN A 20 -21.40 51.08 14.88
N ASP A 21 -21.43 50.33 15.97
CA ASP A 21 -20.99 48.93 16.03
C ASP A 21 -21.81 48.10 15.02
N ILE A 22 -21.23 47.89 13.85
CA ILE A 22 -21.65 46.83 12.94
C ILE A 22 -21.22 45.53 13.61
N SER A 23 -22.13 44.92 14.37
CA SER A 23 -21.96 43.56 14.86
C SER A 23 -21.74 42.66 13.66
N THR A 24 -20.50 42.24 13.46
CA THR A 24 -20.13 41.22 12.49
C THR A 24 -21.02 40.00 12.75
N PRO A 25 -21.78 39.48 11.76
CA PRO A 25 -22.48 38.22 11.95
C PRO A 25 -21.46 37.16 12.38
N PRO A 26 -21.80 36.27 13.33
CA PRO A 26 -20.91 35.19 13.71
C PRO A 26 -20.49 34.45 12.43
N ALA A 27 -19.19 34.15 12.31
CA ALA A 27 -18.70 33.30 11.24
C ALA A 27 -19.59 32.05 11.19
N PRO A 28 -20.01 31.58 10.00
CA PRO A 28 -20.77 30.35 9.91
C PRO A 28 -19.99 29.28 10.69
N ALA A 29 -20.67 28.60 11.62
CA ALA A 29 -20.10 27.46 12.29
C ALA A 29 -19.50 26.56 11.20
N LEU A 30 -18.22 26.19 11.34
CA LEU A 30 -17.58 25.21 10.49
C LEU A 30 -18.54 24.03 10.43
N VAL A 31 -19.15 23.84 9.25
CA VAL A 31 -20.03 22.72 8.99
C VAL A 31 -19.19 21.51 9.36
N ASP A 32 -19.66 20.72 10.32
CA ASP A 32 -19.09 19.42 10.66
C ASP A 32 -18.66 18.77 9.35
N GLU A 33 -17.35 18.57 9.16
CA GLU A 33 -16.77 18.15 7.88
C GLU A 33 -17.61 16.99 7.37
N TYR A 34 -18.18 17.12 6.16
CA TYR A 34 -19.00 16.06 5.60
C TYR A 34 -18.18 14.76 5.62
N ARG A 35 -18.61 13.81 6.46
CA ARG A 35 -18.01 12.47 6.54
C ARG A 35 -19.08 11.45 6.18
N PRO A 36 -18.92 10.71 5.09
CA PRO A 36 -19.87 9.67 4.76
C PRO A 36 -19.89 8.59 5.86
N THR A 37 -21.07 8.37 6.45
CA THR A 37 -21.27 7.42 7.56
C THR A 37 -21.64 6.01 7.08
N THR A 38 -21.93 5.84 5.79
CA THR A 38 -22.24 4.54 5.18
C THR A 38 -21.09 4.09 4.30
N ARG A 39 -20.82 2.78 4.30
CA ARG A 39 -19.74 2.18 3.50
C ARG A 39 -19.87 2.52 2.02
N SER A 40 -21.08 2.50 1.49
CA SER A 40 -21.37 2.77 0.09
C SER A 40 -20.96 4.20 -0.29
N ALA A 41 -21.24 5.17 0.58
CA ALA A 41 -20.87 6.57 0.35
C ALA A 41 -19.36 6.80 0.51
N GLN A 42 -18.71 6.13 1.49
CA GLN A 42 -17.25 6.19 1.68
C GLN A 42 -16.50 5.63 0.47
N VAL A 43 -16.95 4.49 -0.06
CA VAL A 43 -16.38 3.87 -1.26
C VAL A 43 -16.60 4.75 -2.50
N GLU A 44 -17.76 5.38 -2.62
CA GLU A 44 -18.04 6.26 -3.76
C GLU A 44 -17.18 7.52 -3.73
N GLU A 45 -17.05 8.15 -2.56
CA GLU A 45 -16.13 9.28 -2.36
C GLU A 45 -14.69 8.89 -2.74
N LEU A 46 -14.24 7.72 -2.31
CA LEU A 46 -12.92 7.18 -2.65
C LEU A 46 -12.74 6.98 -4.15
N ARG A 47 -13.73 6.41 -4.85
CA ARG A 47 -13.70 6.24 -6.31
C ARG A 47 -13.57 7.58 -7.03
N VAL A 48 -14.36 8.58 -6.61
CA VAL A 48 -14.31 9.92 -7.20
C VAL A 48 -12.94 10.56 -6.98
N ALA A 49 -12.39 10.45 -5.76
CA ALA A 49 -11.10 11.03 -5.40
C ALA A 49 -9.94 10.45 -6.23
N VAL A 50 -9.98 9.15 -6.54
CA VAL A 50 -8.88 8.46 -7.23
C VAL A 50 -9.07 8.35 -8.73
N ALA A 51 -10.24 8.72 -9.27
CA ALA A 51 -10.57 8.57 -10.69
C ALA A 51 -9.52 9.19 -11.63
N ARG A 52 -8.96 10.35 -11.26
CA ARG A 52 -7.92 11.04 -12.06
C ARG A 52 -6.61 10.26 -12.15
N TYR A 53 -6.33 9.40 -11.18
CA TYR A 53 -5.11 8.59 -11.13
C TYR A 53 -5.20 7.34 -12.01
N SER A 54 -6.34 7.09 -12.67
CA SER A 54 -6.39 6.13 -13.79
C SER A 54 -5.41 6.50 -14.90
N ASP A 55 -5.11 7.78 -15.09
CA ASP A 55 -3.94 8.24 -15.84
C ASP A 55 -2.71 8.23 -14.91
N PHE A 56 -1.87 7.21 -15.08
CA PHE A 56 -0.63 7.07 -14.30
C PHE A 56 0.31 8.29 -14.44
N ALA A 57 0.26 9.03 -15.55
CA ALA A 57 1.05 10.25 -15.70
C ALA A 57 0.60 11.36 -14.74
N VAL A 58 -0.68 11.40 -14.34
CA VAL A 58 -1.17 12.32 -13.28
C VAL A 58 -0.49 11.96 -11.96
N ALA A 59 -0.53 10.71 -11.54
CA ALA A 59 0.08 10.26 -10.29
C ALA A 59 1.59 10.61 -10.25
N ARG A 60 2.32 10.33 -11.34
CA ARG A 60 3.74 10.69 -11.44
C ARG A 60 4.00 12.20 -11.35
N ARG A 61 3.21 13.02 -12.06
CA ARG A 61 3.36 14.49 -12.02
C ARG A 61 3.05 15.06 -10.64
N GLU A 62 2.12 14.47 -9.92
CA GLU A 62 1.74 14.88 -8.56
C GLU A 62 2.69 14.34 -7.48
N GLY A 63 3.74 13.60 -7.86
CA GLY A 63 4.81 13.20 -6.95
C GLY A 63 4.59 11.85 -6.26
N TRP A 64 3.66 11.02 -6.74
CA TRP A 64 3.51 9.65 -6.28
C TRP A 64 4.73 8.82 -6.69
N ARG A 65 5.33 8.10 -5.73
CA ARG A 65 6.55 7.30 -5.92
C ARG A 65 6.31 5.87 -5.47
N PRO A 66 6.90 4.87 -6.15
CA PRO A 66 6.76 3.48 -5.76
C PRO A 66 7.40 3.24 -4.39
N PHE A 67 6.79 2.37 -3.62
CA PHE A 67 7.28 1.82 -2.38
C PHE A 67 7.27 0.30 -2.50
N GLY A 68 8.45 -0.32 -2.45
CA GLY A 68 8.60 -1.76 -2.69
C GLY A 68 8.56 -2.15 -4.17
N ASP A 69 8.47 -3.45 -4.40
CA ASP A 69 8.38 -4.07 -5.72
C ASP A 69 6.90 -4.31 -6.11
N ASP A 70 6.65 -4.95 -7.25
CA ASP A 70 5.32 -5.45 -7.63
C ASP A 70 4.97 -6.68 -6.80
N GLU A 71 4.32 -6.46 -5.66
CA GLU A 71 4.05 -7.52 -4.70
C GLU A 71 3.04 -8.54 -5.26
N PRO A 72 3.29 -9.85 -5.13
CA PRO A 72 2.42 -10.87 -5.68
C PRO A 72 0.96 -10.68 -5.26
N LEU A 73 0.07 -10.59 -6.26
CA LEU A 73 -1.37 -10.45 -6.09
C LEU A 73 -1.81 -9.10 -5.46
N MET A 74 -0.90 -8.15 -5.25
CA MET A 74 -1.22 -6.83 -4.71
C MET A 74 -0.89 -5.69 -5.69
N GLY A 75 0.21 -5.81 -6.43
CA GLY A 75 0.73 -4.72 -7.25
C GLY A 75 1.87 -3.98 -6.53
N THR A 76 2.30 -2.88 -7.12
CA THR A 76 3.21 -1.92 -6.51
C THR A 76 2.42 -0.83 -5.79
N HIS A 77 2.76 -0.59 -4.53
CA HIS A 77 2.25 0.51 -3.73
C HIS A 77 2.97 1.81 -4.07
N TYR A 78 2.26 2.93 -4.05
CA TYR A 78 2.79 4.25 -4.32
C TYR A 78 2.39 5.19 -3.20
N TYR A 79 3.36 5.94 -2.67
CA TYR A 79 3.16 6.93 -1.63
C TYR A 79 3.44 8.35 -2.14
N ASN A 80 2.94 9.35 -1.42
CA ASN A 80 3.18 10.76 -1.72
C ASN A 80 3.39 11.54 -0.41
N GLU A 81 4.47 12.32 -0.33
CA GLU A 81 4.79 13.14 0.86
C GLU A 81 3.73 14.21 1.17
N SER A 82 2.92 14.60 0.18
CA SER A 82 1.81 15.56 0.34
C SER A 82 0.48 14.88 0.72
N ALA A 83 0.41 13.55 0.71
CA ALA A 83 -0.77 12.82 1.17
C ALA A 83 -0.85 12.82 2.72
N PRO A 84 -2.04 12.60 3.30
CA PRO A 84 -2.18 12.52 4.76
C PRO A 84 -1.29 11.46 5.40
N ASP A 85 -0.63 11.83 6.50
CA ASP A 85 0.09 10.89 7.37
C ASP A 85 -0.82 10.48 8.54
N TYR A 86 -1.69 9.51 8.30
CA TYR A 86 -2.61 9.02 9.32
C TYR A 86 -1.86 8.33 10.47
N VAL A 87 -2.30 8.62 11.70
CA VAL A 87 -1.86 7.94 12.92
C VAL A 87 -3.05 7.32 13.66
N ALA A 88 -2.77 6.43 14.62
CA ALA A 88 -3.80 5.83 15.45
C ALA A 88 -4.71 6.90 16.09
N GLY A 89 -6.03 6.72 15.94
CA GLY A 89 -7.05 7.66 16.43
C GLY A 89 -7.55 8.67 15.39
N ASP A 90 -6.85 8.82 14.26
CA ASP A 90 -7.35 9.61 13.15
C ASP A 90 -8.56 8.94 12.49
N ALA A 91 -9.51 9.77 12.04
CA ALA A 91 -10.54 9.31 11.11
C ALA A 91 -9.98 9.33 9.68
N LEU A 92 -10.27 8.28 8.91
CA LEU A 92 -9.89 8.24 7.49
C LEU A 92 -10.71 9.27 6.69
N ASP A 93 -10.00 10.04 5.86
CA ASP A 93 -10.61 10.94 4.87
C ASP A 93 -10.64 10.19 3.53
N PHE A 94 -11.81 9.70 3.15
CA PHE A 94 -11.96 8.89 1.93
C PHE A 94 -11.74 9.70 0.65
N SER A 95 -11.70 11.03 0.73
CA SER A 95 -11.31 11.89 -0.39
C SER A 95 -9.78 12.01 -0.56
N ARG A 96 -9.00 11.51 0.40
CA ARG A 96 -7.53 11.66 0.44
C ARG A 96 -6.80 10.37 0.88
N PRO A 97 -6.90 9.27 0.11
CA PRO A 97 -6.08 8.09 0.38
C PRO A 97 -4.59 8.45 0.33
N ASN A 98 -3.78 7.76 1.14
CA ASN A 98 -2.35 8.01 1.22
C ASN A 98 -1.48 6.95 0.54
N ASN A 99 -2.10 5.97 -0.11
CA ASN A 99 -1.40 5.00 -0.94
C ASN A 99 -2.22 4.62 -2.19
N LEU A 100 -1.61 4.67 -3.36
CA LEU A 100 -2.19 4.17 -4.62
C LEU A 100 -1.57 2.81 -4.96
N MET A 101 -2.35 1.92 -5.57
CA MET A 101 -1.86 0.59 -5.98
C MET A 101 -1.93 0.46 -7.50
N TYR A 102 -0.80 0.14 -8.13
CA TYR A 102 -0.70 -0.07 -9.57
C TYR A 102 -0.13 -1.43 -9.89
N THR A 103 -0.43 -1.93 -11.07
CA THR A 103 0.33 -3.05 -11.63
C THR A 103 0.42 -2.92 -13.14
N GLU A 104 1.46 -3.51 -13.74
CA GLU A 104 1.62 -3.49 -15.18
C GLU A 104 0.76 -4.58 -15.83
N ILE A 105 -0.16 -4.20 -16.70
CA ILE A 105 -1.01 -5.12 -17.46
C ILE A 105 -0.88 -4.71 -18.93
N GLY A 106 -0.40 -5.62 -19.78
CA GLY A 106 -0.21 -5.34 -21.21
C GLY A 106 0.72 -4.16 -21.49
N GLY A 107 1.75 -3.96 -20.66
CA GLY A 107 2.70 -2.84 -20.78
C GLY A 107 2.15 -1.49 -20.30
N GLN A 108 0.98 -1.46 -19.67
CA GLN A 108 0.37 -0.25 -19.12
C GLN A 108 0.25 -0.33 -17.59
N GLN A 109 0.55 0.77 -16.91
CA GLN A 109 0.32 0.91 -15.48
C GLN A 109 -1.18 1.11 -15.23
N VAL A 110 -1.80 0.11 -14.62
CA VAL A 110 -3.23 0.09 -14.30
C VAL A 110 -3.43 0.34 -12.82
N LEU A 111 -4.24 1.34 -12.46
CA LEU A 111 -4.66 1.59 -11.08
C LEU A 111 -5.57 0.44 -10.63
N THR A 112 -5.08 -0.42 -9.74
CA THR A 112 -5.79 -1.62 -9.27
C THR A 112 -6.66 -1.34 -8.04
N GLY A 113 -6.23 -0.39 -7.22
CA GLY A 113 -6.94 0.02 -6.01
C GLY A 113 -6.15 1.08 -5.26
N VAL A 114 -6.45 1.21 -3.98
CA VAL A 114 -5.75 2.09 -3.04
C VAL A 114 -5.62 1.41 -1.69
N ALA A 115 -4.73 1.93 -0.86
CA ALA A 115 -4.65 1.53 0.53
C ALA A 115 -4.71 2.76 1.44
N PHE A 116 -5.25 2.56 2.64
CA PHE A 116 -4.98 3.47 3.75
C PHE A 116 -3.89 2.85 4.60
N VAL A 117 -2.83 3.63 4.83
CA VAL A 117 -1.72 3.26 5.69
C VAL A 117 -1.73 4.17 6.90
N VAL A 118 -1.83 3.57 8.08
CA VAL A 118 -1.92 4.28 9.36
C VAL A 118 -0.73 3.87 10.21
N ARG A 119 0.07 4.85 10.65
CA ARG A 119 1.18 4.58 11.55
C ARG A 119 0.63 4.30 12.95
N ILE A 120 1.07 3.21 13.55
CA ILE A 120 0.69 2.80 14.89
C ILE A 120 1.93 2.52 15.75
N GLY A 121 1.82 2.78 17.04
CA GLY A 121 2.82 2.52 18.05
C GLY A 121 2.61 1.18 18.76
N PRO A 122 3.51 0.82 19.69
CA PRO A 122 3.33 -0.34 20.55
C PRO A 122 2.04 -0.22 21.38
N GLY A 123 1.18 -1.23 21.32
CA GLY A 123 -0.07 -1.29 22.08
C GLY A 123 -1.24 -0.47 21.53
N GLU A 124 -1.03 0.32 20.47
CA GLU A 124 -2.13 0.98 19.74
C GLU A 124 -2.87 -0.04 18.88
N SER A 125 -4.21 0.04 18.87
CA SER A 125 -5.05 -0.80 18.03
C SER A 125 -5.03 -0.34 16.58
N VAL A 126 -5.36 -1.24 15.66
CA VAL A 126 -5.74 -0.84 14.30
C VAL A 126 -6.93 0.14 14.37
N PRO A 127 -6.97 1.17 13.52
CA PRO A 127 -8.03 2.17 13.54
C PRO A 127 -9.35 1.61 13.03
N ASP A 128 -10.44 2.31 13.32
CA ASP A 128 -11.71 2.08 12.63
C ASP A 128 -11.54 2.49 11.16
N GLY A 129 -11.86 1.59 10.24
CA GLY A 129 -11.77 1.84 8.81
C GLY A 129 -13.12 2.20 8.19
N PHE A 130 -13.54 1.38 7.24
CA PHE A 130 -14.80 1.58 6.54
C PHE A 130 -15.98 1.20 7.44
N ALA A 131 -17.12 1.86 7.26
CA ALA A 131 -18.33 1.55 8.01
C ALA A 131 -18.72 0.06 7.84
N GLY A 132 -18.95 -0.62 8.95
CA GLY A 132 -19.18 -2.06 9.01
C GLY A 132 -17.94 -2.80 9.52
N SER A 133 -17.77 -4.06 9.10
CA SER A 133 -16.70 -4.95 9.57
C SER A 133 -16.07 -5.76 8.44
N MET A 134 -16.11 -5.21 7.22
CA MET A 134 -15.68 -5.93 6.01
C MET A 134 -14.25 -5.59 5.61
N ASP A 135 -13.72 -4.47 6.11
CA ASP A 135 -12.33 -4.11 5.99
C ASP A 135 -11.43 -5.14 6.68
N ARG A 136 -10.29 -5.40 6.05
CA ARG A 136 -9.27 -6.33 6.54
C ARG A 136 -8.01 -5.53 6.77
N TRP A 137 -7.72 -5.29 8.04
CA TRP A 137 -6.49 -4.65 8.46
C TRP A 137 -5.40 -5.71 8.64
N HIS A 138 -4.20 -5.42 8.16
CA HIS A 138 -2.98 -6.15 8.50
C HIS A 138 -1.90 -5.15 8.90
N VAL A 139 -0.83 -5.62 9.54
CA VAL A 139 0.24 -4.76 10.05
C VAL A 139 1.58 -5.16 9.45
N HIS A 140 2.29 -4.19 8.88
CA HIS A 140 3.70 -4.33 8.53
C HIS A 140 4.55 -3.76 9.67
N ASP A 141 5.36 -4.61 10.29
CA ASP A 141 6.28 -4.22 11.35
C ASP A 141 7.71 -4.15 10.79
N PHE A 142 8.01 -3.01 10.15
CA PHE A 142 9.35 -2.77 9.60
C PHE A 142 10.43 -2.72 10.67
N VAL A 143 10.08 -2.39 11.91
CA VAL A 143 11.00 -2.42 13.04
C VAL A 143 11.38 -3.86 13.33
N ALA A 144 10.40 -4.75 13.52
CA ALA A 144 10.64 -6.17 13.75
C ALA A 144 11.39 -6.81 12.56
N ALA A 145 11.03 -6.45 11.32
CA ALA A 145 11.69 -6.92 10.11
C ALA A 145 13.19 -6.59 10.08
N ILE A 146 13.52 -5.34 10.39
CA ILE A 146 14.91 -4.85 10.36
C ILE A 146 15.70 -5.38 11.55
N ASP A 147 15.12 -5.43 12.74
CA ASP A 147 15.75 -6.04 13.91
C ASP A 147 16.06 -7.52 13.64
N ALA A 148 15.13 -8.24 13.02
CA ALA A 148 15.31 -9.63 12.63
C ALA A 148 16.40 -9.79 11.54
N ALA A 149 16.44 -8.90 10.54
CA ALA A 149 17.46 -8.89 9.49
C ALA A 149 18.86 -8.54 10.03
N ALA A 150 18.93 -7.75 11.09
CA ALA A 150 20.15 -7.23 11.70
C ALA A 150 20.73 -8.13 12.81
N GLU A 151 19.97 -9.08 13.34
CA GLU A 151 20.32 -9.97 14.47
C GLU A 151 21.74 -10.57 14.38
N GLU A 152 22.17 -10.95 13.18
CA GLU A 152 23.49 -11.54 12.90
C GLU A 152 24.46 -10.61 12.15
N ARG A 153 24.06 -9.34 11.93
CA ARG A 153 24.78 -8.38 11.10
C ARG A 153 24.95 -7.05 11.85
N PRO A 154 25.73 -7.00 12.94
CA PRO A 154 25.74 -5.85 13.87
C PRO A 154 26.12 -4.51 13.22
N ILE A 155 27.01 -4.52 12.22
CA ILE A 155 27.37 -3.31 11.47
C ILE A 155 26.21 -2.82 10.59
N LEU A 156 25.49 -3.74 9.94
CA LEU A 156 24.29 -3.40 9.17
C LEU A 156 23.11 -3.03 10.08
N GLY A 157 23.03 -3.60 11.27
CA GLY A 157 22.04 -3.23 12.29
C GLY A 157 22.16 -1.80 12.77
N GLY A 158 23.39 -1.29 12.90
CA GLY A 158 23.62 0.14 13.21
C GLY A 158 23.15 1.07 12.09
N ILE A 159 23.43 0.73 10.83
CA ILE A 159 23.02 1.53 9.65
C ILE A 159 21.50 1.46 9.45
N ALA A 160 20.92 0.28 9.62
CA ALA A 160 19.48 0.07 9.44
C ALA A 160 18.67 0.77 10.55
N ASN A 161 19.14 0.76 11.79
CA ASN A 161 18.53 1.53 12.88
C ASN A 161 18.63 3.04 12.63
N TRP A 162 19.78 3.54 12.19
CA TRP A 162 19.90 4.96 11.81
C TRP A 162 18.93 5.33 10.67
N TRP A 163 18.76 4.48 9.66
CA TRP A 163 17.80 4.71 8.58
C TRP A 163 16.33 4.62 9.05
N LEU A 164 15.99 3.65 9.92
CA LEU A 164 14.67 3.54 10.57
C LEU A 164 14.35 4.78 11.39
N ASP A 165 15.32 5.23 12.18
CA ASP A 165 15.20 6.44 12.95
C ASP A 165 14.95 7.59 11.99
N GLN A 166 15.74 7.72 10.92
CA GLN A 166 15.61 8.83 9.98
C GLN A 166 14.29 8.88 9.18
N ASN A 167 13.69 7.73 8.88
CA ASN A 167 12.56 7.65 7.94
C ASN A 167 11.24 7.21 8.58
N TYR A 168 11.27 6.55 9.74
CA TYR A 168 10.08 5.97 10.38
C TYR A 168 9.89 6.44 11.83
N ARG A 169 10.93 6.46 12.66
CA ARG A 169 10.83 6.95 14.06
C ARG A 169 11.10 8.45 14.21
N ASN A 170 11.53 9.12 13.14
CA ASN A 170 12.02 10.51 13.15
C ASN A 170 10.96 11.58 13.43
N LYS A 171 9.67 11.22 13.43
CA LYS A 171 8.60 12.12 13.89
C LYS A 171 8.51 12.19 15.42
N GLY A 172 9.34 11.42 16.14
CA GLY A 172 9.41 11.44 17.60
C GLY A 172 8.20 10.83 18.29
N ASP A 173 7.32 10.14 17.55
CA ASP A 173 6.07 9.57 18.05
C ASP A 173 6.13 8.05 18.27
N ASN A 174 7.28 7.42 17.98
CA ASN A 174 7.52 5.98 18.15
C ASN A 174 6.53 5.07 17.38
N ARG A 175 5.89 5.57 16.32
CA ARG A 175 4.95 4.80 15.50
C ARG A 175 5.66 4.22 14.27
N GLY A 176 6.37 3.11 14.49
CA GLY A 176 7.15 2.41 13.47
C GLY A 176 6.42 1.25 12.78
N ARG A 177 5.19 0.93 13.19
CA ARG A 177 4.34 -0.12 12.58
C ARG A 177 3.33 0.52 11.66
N LEU A 178 3.03 -0.11 10.53
CA LEU A 178 2.06 0.37 9.55
C LEU A 178 0.84 -0.56 9.52
N ALA A 179 -0.29 -0.11 10.05
CA ALA A 179 -1.57 -0.76 9.83
C ALA A 179 -2.06 -0.37 8.43
N MET A 180 -2.42 -1.37 7.62
CA MET A 180 -2.84 -1.15 6.25
C MET A 180 -4.16 -1.88 5.98
N VAL A 181 -5.03 -1.20 5.23
CA VAL A 181 -6.23 -1.79 4.62
C VAL A 181 -6.22 -1.51 3.12
N HIS A 182 -6.38 -2.56 2.31
CA HIS A 182 -6.54 -2.42 0.87
C HIS A 182 -8.01 -2.21 0.49
N ALA A 183 -8.24 -1.38 -0.51
CA ALA A 183 -9.56 -1.13 -1.09
C ALA A 183 -9.49 -1.23 -2.63
N TRP A 184 -9.99 -2.35 -3.17
CA TRP A 184 -10.09 -2.65 -4.60
C TRP A 184 -11.27 -1.89 -5.25
N VAL A 185 -11.15 -0.57 -5.31
CA VAL A 185 -12.25 0.31 -5.76
C VAL A 185 -12.27 0.57 -7.27
N THR A 186 -11.17 0.27 -7.97
CA THR A 186 -11.03 0.48 -9.42
C THR A 186 -10.99 -0.83 -10.21
N LEU A 187 -10.27 -1.84 -9.73
CA LEU A 187 -10.25 -3.17 -10.32
C LEU A 187 -11.06 -4.14 -9.46
N GLU A 188 -11.98 -4.86 -10.08
CA GLU A 188 -12.80 -5.85 -9.38
C GLU A 188 -11.94 -6.96 -8.73
N ASN A 189 -12.31 -7.33 -7.50
CA ASN A 189 -11.71 -8.44 -6.77
C ASN A 189 -12.81 -9.46 -6.40
N PRO A 190 -12.77 -10.70 -6.95
CA PRO A 190 -13.79 -11.72 -6.68
C PRO A 190 -13.78 -12.21 -5.22
N ASP A 191 -12.73 -11.94 -4.47
CA ASP A 191 -12.62 -12.30 -3.05
C ASP A 191 -13.12 -11.19 -2.12
N GLY A 192 -13.55 -10.06 -2.69
CA GLY A 192 -14.12 -8.91 -1.99
C GLY A 192 -13.27 -7.65 -2.12
N MET A 193 -13.92 -6.50 -1.97
CA MET A 193 -13.30 -5.17 -2.12
C MET A 193 -12.18 -4.90 -1.11
N PHE A 194 -12.18 -5.58 0.03
CA PHE A 194 -11.17 -5.41 1.09
C PHE A 194 -10.37 -6.69 1.35
N ALA A 195 -10.34 -7.64 0.42
CA ALA A 195 -9.47 -8.80 0.55
C ALA A 195 -7.99 -8.34 0.48
N ASP A 196 -7.10 -8.96 1.24
CA ASP A 196 -5.67 -8.57 1.23
C ASP A 196 -5.01 -8.79 -0.15
N PHE A 197 -5.50 -9.78 -0.90
CA PHE A 197 -4.96 -10.15 -2.21
C PHE A 197 -6.04 -10.05 -3.29
N ASN A 198 -5.64 -9.68 -4.50
CA ASN A 198 -6.46 -9.82 -5.71
C ASN A 198 -5.91 -10.94 -6.60
N ARG A 199 -6.52 -12.12 -6.50
CA ARG A 199 -6.10 -13.30 -7.26
C ARG A 199 -6.21 -13.15 -8.78
N THR A 200 -6.86 -12.11 -9.29
CA THR A 200 -7.02 -11.89 -10.74
C THR A 200 -5.78 -11.25 -11.37
N LEU A 201 -4.92 -10.58 -10.60
CA LEU A 201 -3.80 -9.82 -11.17
C LEU A 201 -2.87 -10.69 -12.04
N PRO A 202 -2.40 -11.88 -11.59
CA PRO A 202 -1.49 -12.69 -12.41
C PRO A 202 -2.13 -13.14 -13.73
N TYR A 203 -3.43 -13.42 -13.73
CA TYR A 203 -4.15 -13.80 -14.94
C TYR A 203 -4.22 -12.64 -15.95
N ARG A 204 -4.49 -11.43 -15.45
CA ARG A 204 -4.54 -10.22 -16.30
C ARG A 204 -3.17 -9.87 -16.85
N LYS A 205 -2.11 -9.97 -16.02
CA LYS A 205 -0.71 -9.76 -16.44
C LYS A 205 -0.29 -10.71 -17.57
N LEU A 206 -0.82 -11.94 -17.56
CA LEU A 206 -0.57 -12.97 -18.57
C LEU A 206 -1.58 -12.94 -19.74
N ASP A 207 -2.40 -11.89 -19.85
CA ASP A 207 -3.44 -11.72 -20.88
C ASP A 207 -4.40 -12.92 -20.99
N LEU A 208 -4.72 -13.54 -19.85
CA LEU A 208 -5.65 -14.67 -19.81
C LEU A 208 -7.10 -14.17 -19.79
N PRO A 209 -8.06 -14.91 -20.37
CA PRO A 209 -9.47 -14.53 -20.35
C PRO A 209 -10.08 -14.61 -18.94
N GLU A 210 -11.06 -13.75 -18.65
CA GLU A 210 -11.72 -13.68 -17.33
C GLU A 210 -12.24 -15.01 -16.80
N ARG A 211 -12.79 -15.83 -17.70
CA ARG A 211 -13.30 -17.15 -17.36
C ARG A 211 -12.27 -18.04 -16.66
N TYR A 212 -10.96 -17.76 -16.75
CA TYR A 212 -9.89 -18.59 -16.19
C TYR A 212 -9.74 -18.45 -14.68
N TRP A 213 -9.92 -17.23 -14.13
CA TRP A 213 -9.82 -17.02 -12.68
C TRP A 213 -11.12 -17.26 -11.93
N GLN A 214 -12.26 -17.38 -12.62
CA GLN A 214 -13.54 -17.73 -11.98
C GLN A 214 -13.43 -19.08 -11.25
N GLY A 215 -13.43 -19.05 -9.91
CA GLY A 215 -13.26 -20.25 -9.08
C GLY A 215 -11.82 -20.77 -8.95
N ALA A 216 -10.81 -20.04 -9.44
CA ALA A 216 -9.41 -20.42 -9.25
C ALA A 216 -8.94 -20.19 -7.81
N SER A 217 -8.07 -21.04 -7.27
CA SER A 217 -7.54 -20.84 -5.92
C SER A 217 -6.50 -19.70 -5.85
N ILE A 218 -6.23 -19.20 -4.64
CA ILE A 218 -5.09 -18.30 -4.38
C ILE A 218 -3.76 -18.99 -4.74
N ALA A 219 -3.64 -20.30 -4.50
CA ALA A 219 -2.46 -21.07 -4.88
C ALA A 219 -2.25 -21.08 -6.40
N ALA A 220 -3.32 -21.25 -7.19
CA ALA A 220 -3.26 -21.12 -8.65
C ALA A 220 -2.73 -19.74 -9.05
N ALA A 221 -3.28 -18.67 -8.47
CA ALA A 221 -2.85 -17.29 -8.75
C ALA A 221 -1.37 -17.05 -8.38
N ARG A 222 -0.91 -17.52 -7.21
CA ARG A 222 0.50 -17.43 -6.80
C ARG A 222 1.43 -18.18 -7.75
N GLY A 223 1.02 -19.37 -8.21
CA GLY A 223 1.74 -20.12 -9.23
C GLY A 223 1.83 -19.38 -10.56
N LEU A 224 0.71 -18.80 -11.01
CA LEU A 224 0.70 -17.95 -12.20
C LEU A 224 1.61 -16.74 -12.06
N ASN A 225 1.70 -16.14 -10.87
CA ASN A 225 2.60 -15.02 -10.62
C ASN A 225 4.07 -15.39 -10.81
N LEU A 226 4.46 -16.66 -10.68
CA LEU A 226 5.83 -17.09 -11.00
C LEU A 226 6.16 -16.89 -12.49
N ALA A 227 5.14 -16.97 -13.36
CA ALA A 227 5.29 -16.86 -14.81
C ALA A 227 5.21 -15.43 -15.34
N THR A 228 4.77 -14.45 -14.53
CA THR A 228 4.71 -13.03 -14.94
C THR A 228 6.11 -12.43 -15.05
N ASP A 229 6.22 -11.31 -15.74
CA ASP A 229 7.46 -10.53 -15.76
C ASP A 229 7.81 -10.07 -14.34
N GLY A 230 9.09 -10.22 -13.97
CA GLY A 230 9.56 -9.98 -12.61
C GLY A 230 9.02 -10.92 -11.53
N GLY A 231 8.17 -11.90 -11.89
CA GLY A 231 7.47 -12.77 -10.94
C GLY A 231 8.40 -13.51 -9.95
N CYS A 232 9.54 -13.99 -10.44
CA CYS A 232 10.57 -14.62 -9.62
C CYS A 232 11.49 -13.63 -8.88
N ASP A 233 11.56 -12.37 -9.34
CA ASP A 233 12.43 -11.36 -8.75
C ASP A 233 11.82 -10.74 -7.49
N THR A 234 10.50 -10.81 -7.34
CA THR A 234 9.76 -10.37 -6.12
C THR A 234 10.26 -11.03 -4.83
N GLN A 235 10.95 -12.16 -4.93
CA GLN A 235 11.49 -12.89 -3.78
C GLN A 235 12.82 -12.30 -3.28
N ASN A 236 13.48 -11.44 -4.05
CA ASN A 236 14.84 -10.97 -3.74
C ASN A 236 14.91 -10.21 -2.42
N GLY A 237 13.92 -9.34 -2.12
CA GLY A 237 13.85 -8.60 -0.87
C GLY A 237 13.71 -9.54 0.34
N THR A 238 12.77 -10.48 0.26
CA THR A 238 12.53 -11.51 1.28
C THR A 238 13.76 -12.37 1.56
N LEU A 239 14.46 -12.80 0.50
CA LEU A 239 15.68 -13.61 0.61
C LEU A 239 16.85 -12.81 1.22
N TRP A 240 16.94 -11.51 0.93
CA TRP A 240 17.94 -10.64 1.54
C TRP A 240 17.74 -10.48 3.05
N ILE A 241 16.49 -10.31 3.49
CA ILE A 241 16.07 -10.25 4.91
C ILE A 241 16.39 -11.56 5.63
N ALA A 242 16.11 -12.69 4.98
CA ALA A 242 16.44 -14.01 5.48
C ALA A 242 17.95 -14.29 5.58
N ASN A 243 18.83 -13.43 5.06
CA ASN A 243 20.27 -13.68 5.02
C ASN A 243 20.60 -15.06 4.40
N VAL A 244 19.99 -15.38 3.26
CA VAL A 244 20.21 -16.67 2.62
C VAL A 244 21.63 -16.79 2.06
N THR A 245 22.15 -18.01 2.06
CA THR A 245 23.41 -18.34 1.39
C THR A 245 23.22 -18.32 -0.13
N ARG A 246 24.32 -18.20 -0.88
CA ARG A 246 24.28 -18.26 -2.35
C ARG A 246 23.72 -19.58 -2.89
N SER A 247 23.88 -20.70 -2.17
CA SER A 247 23.31 -21.99 -2.58
C SER A 247 21.80 -22.02 -2.36
N GLN A 248 21.31 -21.49 -1.24
CA GLN A 248 19.87 -21.34 -0.96
C GLN A 248 19.19 -20.43 -1.99
N ASP A 249 19.76 -19.26 -2.27
CA ASP A 249 19.26 -18.32 -3.29
C ASP A 249 19.14 -18.99 -4.66
N ARG A 250 20.18 -19.71 -5.10
CA ARG A 250 20.15 -20.45 -6.37
C ARG A 250 19.08 -21.54 -6.41
N ALA A 251 18.91 -22.29 -5.32
CA ALA A 251 17.92 -23.37 -5.26
C ALA A 251 16.49 -22.82 -5.37
N ILE A 252 16.19 -21.75 -4.62
CA ILE A 252 14.88 -21.10 -4.61
C ILE A 252 14.58 -20.47 -5.98
N LYS A 253 15.54 -19.73 -6.56
CA LYS A 253 15.38 -19.15 -7.90
C LYS A 253 15.22 -20.21 -8.98
N GLN A 254 15.91 -21.35 -8.87
CA GLN A 254 15.75 -22.46 -9.79
C GLN A 254 14.34 -23.07 -9.69
N ALA A 255 13.83 -23.28 -8.47
CA ALA A 255 12.46 -23.76 -8.26
C ALA A 255 11.42 -22.80 -8.84
N CYS A 256 11.62 -21.49 -8.67
CA CYS A 256 10.75 -20.49 -9.27
C CYS A 256 10.73 -20.58 -10.79
N ARG A 257 11.91 -20.65 -11.44
CA ARG A 257 12.01 -20.80 -12.90
C ARG A 257 11.32 -22.06 -13.40
N ILE A 258 11.51 -23.19 -12.73
CA ILE A 258 10.85 -24.46 -13.09
C ILE A 258 9.31 -24.29 -13.02
N GLY A 259 8.80 -23.70 -11.94
CA GLY A 259 7.36 -23.44 -11.80
C GLY A 259 6.82 -22.47 -12.85
N ALA A 260 7.58 -21.41 -13.16
CA ALA A 260 7.24 -20.44 -14.20
C ALA A 260 7.15 -21.09 -15.59
N ASP A 261 8.13 -21.93 -15.94
CA ASP A 261 8.17 -22.61 -17.25
C ASP A 261 7.02 -23.61 -17.41
N GLU A 262 6.65 -24.31 -16.34
CA GLU A 262 5.49 -25.21 -16.34
C GLU A 262 4.18 -24.47 -16.57
N VAL A 263 3.97 -23.35 -15.88
CA VAL A 263 2.78 -22.52 -16.07
C VAL A 263 2.74 -21.96 -17.50
N ARG A 264 3.87 -21.47 -18.03
CA ARG A 264 3.95 -20.98 -19.43
C ARG A 264 3.62 -22.09 -20.44
N SER A 265 4.11 -23.30 -20.20
CA SER A 265 3.76 -24.47 -21.01
C SER A 265 2.25 -24.72 -20.99
N ALA A 266 1.64 -24.75 -19.80
CA ALA A 266 0.19 -24.95 -19.66
C ALA A 266 -0.64 -23.83 -20.32
N ILE A 267 -0.15 -22.58 -20.29
CA ILE A 267 -0.78 -21.46 -21.01
C ILE A 267 -0.73 -21.69 -22.53
N SER A 268 0.40 -22.11 -23.07
CA SER A 268 0.56 -22.36 -24.51
C SER A 268 -0.31 -23.50 -25.03
N GLU A 269 -0.56 -24.51 -24.19
CA GLU A 269 -1.44 -25.65 -24.48
C GLU A 269 -2.93 -25.29 -24.31
N GLY A 270 -3.21 -24.24 -23.52
CA GLY A 270 -4.54 -23.72 -23.26
C GLY A 270 -5.38 -24.56 -22.28
N GLY A 271 -6.57 -24.03 -21.99
CA GLY A 271 -7.56 -24.68 -21.13
C GLY A 271 -7.48 -24.23 -19.67
N LYS A 272 -8.58 -23.64 -19.18
CA LYS A 272 -8.73 -23.15 -17.80
C LYS A 272 -8.27 -24.14 -16.74
N SER A 273 -8.80 -25.38 -16.78
CA SER A 273 -8.49 -26.38 -15.75
C SER A 273 -7.01 -26.72 -15.70
N ARG A 274 -6.39 -26.86 -16.87
CA ARG A 274 -4.97 -27.19 -16.99
C ARG A 274 -4.09 -26.08 -16.43
N ILE A 275 -4.37 -24.83 -16.79
CA ILE A 275 -3.64 -23.65 -16.32
C ILE A 275 -3.75 -23.49 -14.81
N ASN A 276 -4.96 -23.62 -14.25
CA ASN A 276 -5.16 -23.48 -12.81
C ASN A 276 -4.45 -24.60 -12.04
N THR A 277 -4.56 -25.86 -12.50
CA THR A 277 -3.84 -26.99 -11.91
C THR A 277 -2.32 -26.83 -12.01
N ALA A 278 -1.79 -26.35 -13.14
CA ALA A 278 -0.38 -26.06 -13.30
C ALA A 278 0.09 -24.97 -12.32
N GLY A 279 -0.70 -23.90 -12.15
CA GLY A 279 -0.44 -22.87 -11.14
C GLY A 279 -0.37 -23.44 -9.72
N GLU A 280 -1.36 -24.24 -9.32
CA GLU A 280 -1.39 -24.86 -7.99
C GLU A 280 -0.18 -25.76 -7.74
N GLN A 281 0.17 -26.60 -8.71
CA GLN A 281 1.31 -27.51 -8.60
C GLN A 281 2.64 -26.75 -8.59
N ALA A 282 2.79 -25.73 -9.45
CA ALA A 282 3.99 -24.90 -9.51
C ALA A 282 4.21 -24.18 -8.17
N TRP A 283 3.15 -23.59 -7.61
CA TRP A 283 3.21 -22.96 -6.30
C TRP A 283 3.56 -23.95 -5.19
N ALA A 284 2.90 -25.11 -5.15
CA ALA A 284 3.15 -26.12 -4.13
C ALA A 284 4.60 -26.64 -4.15
N ARG A 285 5.17 -26.85 -5.34
CA ARG A 285 6.58 -27.25 -5.48
C ARG A 285 7.54 -26.13 -5.10
N PHE A 286 7.26 -24.89 -5.52
CA PHE A 286 8.07 -23.74 -5.14
C PHE A 286 8.10 -23.54 -3.62
N ASP A 287 6.92 -23.55 -2.97
CA ASP A 287 6.82 -23.45 -1.51
C ASP A 287 7.51 -24.61 -0.80
N ALA A 288 7.37 -25.86 -1.29
CA ALA A 288 8.08 -26.99 -0.71
C ALA A 288 9.62 -26.80 -0.72
N VAL A 289 10.18 -26.29 -1.82
CA VAL A 289 11.61 -25.96 -1.89
C VAL A 289 11.95 -24.85 -0.91
N TRP A 290 11.11 -23.81 -0.81
CA TRP A 290 11.30 -22.73 0.16
C TRP A 290 11.36 -23.25 1.60
N GLN A 291 10.37 -24.05 2.01
CA GLN A 291 10.29 -24.61 3.35
C GLN A 291 11.49 -25.53 3.68
N GLN A 292 11.96 -26.31 2.71
CA GLN A 292 13.10 -27.23 2.91
C GLN A 292 14.45 -26.52 2.87
N THR A 293 14.56 -25.44 2.09
CA THR A 293 15.84 -24.74 1.86
C THR A 293 16.16 -23.77 2.98
N LEU A 294 15.16 -23.09 3.53
CA LEU A 294 15.36 -22.11 4.60
C LEU A 294 15.44 -22.79 5.97
N THR A 295 16.24 -22.22 6.87
CA THR A 295 16.24 -22.65 8.27
C THR A 295 15.03 -22.08 9.02
N PRO A 296 14.66 -22.64 10.18
CA PRO A 296 13.62 -22.07 11.03
C PRO A 296 13.87 -20.58 11.38
N THR A 297 15.12 -20.21 11.66
CA THR A 297 15.51 -18.82 11.93
C THR A 297 15.27 -17.91 10.73
N GLN A 298 15.62 -18.35 9.52
CA GLN A 298 15.41 -17.57 8.30
C GLN A 298 13.93 -17.36 8.01
N ARG A 299 13.10 -18.41 8.17
CA ARG A 299 11.64 -18.29 8.04
C ARG A 299 11.04 -17.35 9.08
N ARG A 300 11.52 -17.40 10.32
CA ARG A 300 11.11 -16.45 11.38
C ARG A 300 11.43 -14.99 10.99
N ARG A 301 12.61 -14.73 10.40
CA ARG A 301 12.97 -13.37 9.92
C ARG A 301 12.02 -12.87 8.85
N ILE A 302 11.63 -13.74 7.92
CA ILE A 302 10.65 -13.42 6.88
C ILE A 302 9.28 -13.14 7.50
N ALA A 303 8.83 -14.01 8.41
CA ALA A 303 7.55 -13.85 9.09
C ALA A 303 7.48 -12.57 9.95
N ALA A 304 8.62 -12.01 10.37
CA ALA A 304 8.66 -10.74 11.09
C ALA A 304 8.34 -9.51 10.20
N MET A 305 8.33 -9.65 8.87
CA MET A 305 8.03 -8.55 7.95
C MET A 305 6.56 -8.11 7.98
N SER A 306 5.66 -9.04 8.28
CA SER A 306 4.24 -8.77 8.31
C SER A 306 3.56 -9.61 9.38
N GLU A 307 2.76 -8.97 10.23
CA GLU A 307 1.75 -9.65 11.05
C GLU A 307 0.54 -10.01 10.18
N HIS A 308 0.76 -10.68 9.04
CA HIS A 308 -0.35 -11.37 8.42
C HIS A 308 -0.70 -12.53 9.35
N GLY A 309 -1.96 -12.61 9.77
CA GLY A 309 -2.51 -13.84 10.31
C GLY A 309 -2.37 -14.95 9.27
N GLY A 310 -1.23 -15.63 9.27
CA GLY A 310 -0.89 -16.73 8.38
C GLY A 310 -0.89 -16.38 6.89
N ASP A 311 0.22 -15.86 6.39
CA ASP A 311 0.55 -15.98 4.96
C ASP A 311 0.81 -17.44 4.59
N GLY A 312 -0.24 -18.27 4.55
CA GLY A 312 -0.25 -19.58 3.92
C GLY A 312 0.76 -20.63 4.39
N HIS A 313 1.65 -20.36 5.35
CA HIS A 313 2.69 -21.31 5.76
C HIS A 313 2.35 -22.10 7.04
N GLU A 314 1.31 -21.72 7.79
CA GLU A 314 0.83 -22.46 8.98
C GLU A 314 -0.52 -23.17 8.79
N GLY A 315 -1.00 -23.29 7.55
CA GLY A 315 -2.31 -23.87 7.24
C GLY A 315 -2.34 -25.35 6.87
N MET A 316 -1.40 -26.20 7.31
CA MET A 316 -1.50 -27.66 7.18
C MET A 316 -0.75 -28.38 8.30
N LYS A 317 -1.33 -28.39 9.51
CA LYS A 317 -1.08 -29.47 10.46
C LYS A 317 -2.42 -30.14 10.75
N HIS A 318 -2.51 -31.41 10.36
CA HIS A 318 -3.57 -32.33 10.77
C HIS A 318 -3.62 -32.48 12.28
#